data_AF-F5XYL0-F1
#
_entry.id   AF-F5XYL0-F1
#
_cell.length_a   1.000
_cell.length_b   1.000
_cell.length_c   1.000
_cell.angle_alpha   90.00
_cell.angle_beta   90.00
_cell.angle_gamma   90.00
#
_symmetry.space_group_name_H-M   'P 1'
#
loop_
_entity.id
_entity.type
_entity.pdbx_description
1 polymer ?
#
loop_
_entity_poly.entity_id
_entity_poly.type
_entity_poly.pdbx_seq_one_letter_code
_entity_poly.pdbx_strand_id
1 'polypeptide(L)'
;MAGTFKLYRCPEFAVIELAGPATAEDFAQAIATVAAFTRHGGDRRALANLLAVEGQLAFTQHFQMGHQVARQLGHLERMASVVPEDKITRTSEKVAQSLGMTLRVFTRLDQAQAWLRG
;
A
#
# COMPACT_ATOMS: atom_id res chain seq x y z
N MET A 1 5.92 4.77 -14.97
CA MET A 1 4.80 5.50 -14.34
C MET A 1 4.32 6.64 -15.20
N ALA A 2 3.09 6.50 -15.75
CA ALA A 2 2.36 7.59 -16.37
C ALA A 2 1.63 8.48 -15.34
N GLY A 3 1.29 7.92 -14.16
CA GLY A 3 0.73 8.64 -13.03
C GLY A 3 1.77 9.34 -12.13
N THR A 4 1.29 9.97 -11.05
CA THR A 4 2.14 10.60 -10.03
C THR A 4 2.39 9.66 -8.86
N PHE A 5 3.62 9.66 -8.35
CA PHE A 5 4.03 8.96 -7.14
C PHE A 5 4.65 9.94 -6.16
N LYS A 6 4.14 9.99 -4.93
CA LYS A 6 4.73 10.76 -3.83
C LYS A 6 5.02 9.85 -2.65
N LEU A 7 6.13 10.11 -1.99
CA LEU A 7 6.57 9.39 -0.81
C LEU A 7 7.18 10.37 0.18
N TYR A 8 6.64 10.42 1.39
CA TYR A 8 7.09 11.34 2.43
C TYR A 8 6.82 10.75 3.82
N ARG A 9 7.41 11.37 4.86
CA ARG A 9 7.17 10.99 6.26
C ARG A 9 6.22 11.96 6.93
N CYS A 10 5.25 11.42 7.64
CA CYS A 10 4.60 12.09 8.75
C CYS A 10 5.27 11.65 10.06
N PRO A 11 5.02 12.33 11.20
CA PRO A 11 5.64 11.96 12.48
C PRO A 11 5.44 10.50 12.90
N GLU A 12 4.36 9.86 12.47
CA GLU A 12 3.92 8.54 12.97
C GLU A 12 4.03 7.41 11.93
N PHE A 13 4.09 7.74 10.64
CA PHE A 13 4.10 6.76 9.55
C PHE A 13 4.58 7.39 8.24
N ALA A 14 5.12 6.54 7.36
CA ALA A 14 5.40 6.91 5.97
C ALA A 14 4.08 6.98 5.16
N VAL A 15 3.99 7.93 4.24
CA VAL A 15 2.82 8.12 3.36
C VAL A 15 3.24 7.96 1.91
N ILE A 16 2.44 7.21 1.19
CA ILE A 16 2.62 6.87 -0.21
C ILE A 16 1.37 7.29 -0.95
N GLU A 17 1.49 8.16 -1.94
CA GLU A 17 0.37 8.59 -2.76
C GLU A 17 0.62 8.18 -4.21
N LEU A 18 -0.30 7.40 -4.78
CA LEU A 18 -0.33 7.11 -6.21
C LEU A 18 -1.61 7.71 -6.80
N ALA A 19 -1.46 8.38 -7.95
CA ALA A 19 -2.60 8.95 -8.68
C ALA A 19 -2.40 8.83 -10.19
N GLY A 20 -3.52 8.81 -10.92
CA GLY A 20 -3.56 8.62 -12.37
C GLY A 20 -3.44 7.15 -12.80
N PRO A 21 -3.22 6.90 -14.10
CA PRO A 21 -3.08 5.55 -14.64
C PRO A 21 -1.90 4.80 -14.00
N ALA A 22 -2.15 3.62 -13.47
CA ALA A 22 -1.12 2.75 -12.89
C ALA A 22 -1.25 1.31 -13.39
N THR A 23 -0.12 0.73 -13.75
CA THR A 23 0.02 -0.68 -14.13
C THR A 23 0.49 -1.52 -12.95
N ALA A 24 0.41 -2.85 -13.06
CA ALA A 24 0.98 -3.74 -12.04
C ALA A 24 2.50 -3.55 -11.86
N GLU A 25 3.22 -3.17 -12.93
CA GLU A 25 4.65 -2.84 -12.86
C GLU A 25 4.89 -1.57 -12.05
N ASP A 26 4.06 -0.54 -12.24
CA ASP A 26 4.13 0.69 -11.45
C ASP A 26 3.91 0.40 -9.95
N PHE A 27 2.97 -0.48 -9.61
CA PHE A 27 2.77 -0.93 -8.23
C PHE A 27 3.98 -1.71 -7.68
N ALA A 28 4.57 -2.61 -8.48
CA ALA A 28 5.75 -3.36 -8.06
C ALA A 28 6.93 -2.42 -7.77
N GLN A 29 7.14 -1.42 -8.64
CA GLN A 29 8.17 -0.40 -8.47
C GLN A 29 7.90 0.48 -7.23
N ALA A 30 6.65 0.87 -7.00
CA ALA A 30 6.25 1.60 -5.81
C ALA A 30 6.56 0.79 -4.55
N ILE A 31 6.17 -0.50 -4.49
CA ILE A 31 6.44 -1.37 -3.33
C ILE A 31 7.94 -1.44 -3.03
N ALA A 32 8.78 -1.62 -4.04
CA ALA A 32 10.23 -1.67 -3.86
C ALA A 32 10.79 -0.34 -3.33
N THR A 33 10.32 0.78 -3.90
CA THR A 33 10.72 2.14 -3.49
C THR A 33 10.36 2.42 -2.03
N VAL A 34 9.13 2.04 -1.63
CA VAL A 34 8.64 2.19 -0.26
C VAL A 34 9.41 1.30 0.70
N ALA A 35 9.74 0.07 0.30
CA ALA A 35 10.53 -0.84 1.13
C ALA A 35 11.91 -0.27 1.43
N ALA A 36 12.60 0.27 0.42
CA ALA A 36 13.90 0.92 0.62
C ALA A 36 13.78 2.15 1.53
N PHE A 37 12.81 3.02 1.27
CA PHE A 37 12.59 4.25 2.04
C PHE A 37 12.27 3.99 3.51
N THR A 38 11.37 3.06 3.78
CA THR A 38 10.92 2.73 5.14
C THR A 38 11.99 2.00 5.93
N ARG A 39 12.76 1.10 5.31
CA ARG A 39 13.91 0.46 5.95
C ARG A 39 14.99 1.47 6.32
N HIS A 40 15.34 2.36 5.40
CA HIS A 40 16.36 3.37 5.64
C HIS A 40 15.93 4.37 6.73
N GLY A 41 14.64 4.71 6.79
CA GLY A 41 14.08 5.61 7.80
C GLY A 41 13.80 4.99 9.16
N GLY A 42 13.88 3.66 9.29
CA GLY A 42 13.41 2.96 10.50
C GLY A 42 11.88 3.05 10.68
N ASP A 43 11.13 3.35 9.62
CA ASP A 43 9.69 3.49 9.67
C ASP A 43 9.04 2.14 9.98
N ARG A 44 8.12 2.13 10.94
CA ARG A 44 7.41 0.90 11.36
C ARG A 44 5.98 0.82 10.83
N ARG A 45 5.46 1.92 10.30
CA ARG A 45 4.07 2.06 9.88
C ARG A 45 3.99 2.82 8.56
N ALA A 46 3.07 2.42 7.68
CA ALA A 46 2.91 3.08 6.39
C ALA A 46 1.44 3.17 5.94
N LEU A 47 1.13 4.23 5.18
CA LEU A 47 -0.16 4.50 4.57
C LEU A 47 -0.01 4.62 3.05
N ALA A 48 -0.68 3.74 2.30
CA ALA A 48 -0.84 3.86 0.85
C ALA A 48 -2.18 4.51 0.52
N ASN A 49 -2.17 5.72 -0.02
CA ASN A 49 -3.33 6.41 -0.57
C ASN A 49 -3.41 6.16 -2.08
N LEU A 50 -4.38 5.35 -2.49
CA LEU A 50 -4.61 4.93 -3.87
C LEU A 50 -5.97 5.42 -4.41
N LEU A 51 -6.61 6.37 -3.72
CA LEU A 51 -7.93 6.89 -4.09
C LEU A 51 -7.98 7.51 -5.49
N ALA A 52 -6.87 8.07 -5.93
CA ALA A 52 -6.76 8.72 -7.23
C ALA A 52 -6.15 7.81 -8.32
N VAL A 53 -5.96 6.51 -8.06
CA VAL A 53 -5.45 5.57 -9.07
C VAL A 53 -6.55 5.23 -10.08
N GLU A 54 -6.22 5.34 -11.36
CA GLU A 54 -7.07 4.97 -12.48
C GLU A 54 -6.75 3.56 -12.99
N GLY A 55 -7.74 2.92 -13.62
CA GLY A 55 -7.64 1.54 -14.10
C GLY A 55 -8.04 0.49 -13.08
N GLN A 56 -8.05 -0.76 -13.53
CA GLN A 56 -8.36 -1.95 -12.74
C GLN A 56 -7.24 -2.95 -12.90
N LEU A 57 -6.89 -3.63 -11.80
CA LEU A 57 -5.94 -4.72 -11.82
C LEU A 57 -6.71 -6.04 -11.94
N ALA A 58 -6.14 -6.97 -12.71
CA ALA A 58 -6.65 -8.33 -12.78
C ALA A 58 -6.50 -9.01 -11.41
N PHE A 59 -7.34 -10.01 -11.14
CA PHE A 59 -7.27 -10.79 -9.90
C PHE A 59 -5.87 -11.37 -9.63
N THR A 60 -5.21 -11.90 -10.66
CA THR A 60 -3.85 -12.44 -10.58
C THR A 60 -2.81 -11.39 -10.17
N GLN A 61 -3.00 -10.14 -10.59
CA GLN A 61 -2.14 -9.02 -10.21
C GLN A 61 -2.37 -8.63 -8.74
N HIS A 62 -3.62 -8.64 -8.25
CA HIS A 62 -3.90 -8.46 -6.82
C HIS A 62 -3.21 -9.51 -5.94
N PHE A 63 -3.22 -10.77 -6.38
CA PHE A 63 -2.54 -11.86 -5.69
C PHE A 63 -1.03 -11.64 -5.64
N GLN A 64 -0.40 -11.33 -6.78
CA GLN A 64 1.03 -11.04 -6.87
C GLN A 64 1.45 -9.86 -6.00
N MET A 65 0.67 -8.78 -6.00
CA MET A 65 0.92 -7.62 -5.14
C MET A 65 0.87 -7.99 -3.65
N GLY A 66 -0.08 -8.82 -3.22
CA GLY A 66 -0.15 -9.28 -1.83
C GLY A 66 1.15 -9.98 -1.39
N HIS A 67 1.69 -10.86 -2.23
CA HIS A 67 3.00 -11.50 -2.00
C HIS A 67 4.15 -10.49 -1.97
N GLN A 68 4.18 -9.54 -2.91
CA GLN A 68 5.25 -8.54 -2.97
C GLN A 68 5.25 -7.63 -1.74
N VAL A 69 4.06 -7.19 -1.31
CA VAL A 69 3.88 -6.36 -0.12
C VAL A 69 4.36 -7.12 1.12
N ALA A 70 3.89 -8.35 1.36
CA ALA A 70 4.36 -9.13 2.50
C ALA A 70 5.87 -9.37 2.50
N ARG A 71 6.44 -9.72 1.33
CA ARG A 71 7.88 -10.03 1.22
C ARG A 71 8.76 -8.80 1.45
N GLN A 72 8.38 -7.64 0.89
CA GLN A 72 9.25 -6.46 0.88
C GLN A 72 8.98 -5.52 2.05
N LEU A 73 7.74 -5.45 2.50
CA LEU A 73 7.26 -4.56 3.56
C LEU A 73 6.92 -5.29 4.86
N GLY A 74 7.25 -6.58 4.98
CA GLY A 74 7.03 -7.36 6.20
C GLY A 74 7.80 -6.87 7.44
N HIS A 75 8.74 -5.92 7.30
CA HIS A 75 9.37 -5.24 8.43
C HIS A 75 8.46 -4.19 9.09
N LEU A 76 7.38 -3.77 8.42
CA LEU A 76 6.39 -2.86 8.98
C LEU A 76 5.52 -3.61 10.00
N GLU A 77 5.26 -2.97 11.14
CA GLU A 77 4.28 -3.47 12.11
C GLU A 77 2.85 -3.41 11.57
N ARG A 78 2.53 -2.32 10.84
CA ARG A 78 1.19 -2.06 10.28
C ARG A 78 1.28 -1.30 8.97
N MET A 79 0.48 -1.71 7.99
CA MET A 79 0.29 -0.97 6.76
C MET A 79 -1.20 -0.78 6.49
N ALA A 80 -1.61 0.44 6.18
CA ALA A 80 -2.94 0.73 5.69
C ALA A 80 -2.90 1.03 4.19
N SER A 81 -3.88 0.53 3.44
CA SER A 81 -4.09 0.89 2.04
C SER A 81 -5.50 1.46 1.88
N VAL A 82 -5.62 2.60 1.22
CA VAL A 82 -6.88 3.30 0.99
C VAL A 82 -7.18 3.25 -0.49
N VAL A 83 -8.29 2.59 -0.86
CA VAL A 83 -8.71 2.40 -2.25
C VAL A 83 -10.12 2.92 -2.47
N PRO A 84 -10.51 3.27 -3.70
CA PRO A 84 -11.90 3.55 -4.03
C PRO A 84 -12.83 2.38 -3.67
N GLU A 85 -14.07 2.69 -3.26
CA GLU A 85 -15.04 1.68 -2.79
C GLU A 85 -15.38 0.65 -3.87
N ASP A 86 -15.46 1.08 -5.12
CA ASP A 86 -15.70 0.24 -6.30
C ASP A 86 -14.50 -0.66 -6.67
N LYS A 87 -13.33 -0.46 -6.05
CA LYS A 87 -12.09 -1.21 -6.30
C LYS A 87 -11.70 -2.14 -5.16
N ILE A 88 -12.55 -2.30 -4.13
CA ILE A 88 -12.23 -3.14 -2.99
C ILE A 88 -12.36 -4.64 -3.32
N THR A 89 -11.24 -5.33 -3.49
CA THR A 89 -11.22 -6.79 -3.70
C THR A 89 -10.85 -7.56 -2.42
N ARG A 90 -10.09 -6.92 -1.52
CA ARG A 90 -9.45 -7.52 -0.33
C ARG A 90 -8.55 -8.74 -0.63
N THR A 91 -8.24 -9.01 -1.90
CA THR A 91 -7.39 -10.15 -2.28
C THR A 91 -5.96 -9.95 -1.82
N SER A 92 -5.36 -8.78 -2.11
CA SER A 92 -3.99 -8.46 -1.67
C SER A 92 -3.88 -8.40 -0.14
N GLU A 93 -4.91 -7.91 0.54
CA GLU A 93 -5.02 -7.90 2.00
C GLU A 93 -4.95 -9.32 2.58
N LYS A 94 -5.83 -10.21 2.13
CA LYS A 94 -5.88 -11.60 2.59
C LYS A 94 -4.56 -12.34 2.35
N VAL A 95 -3.96 -12.16 1.17
CA VAL A 95 -2.66 -12.77 0.84
C VAL A 95 -1.57 -12.24 1.76
N ALA A 96 -1.46 -10.92 1.96
CA ALA A 96 -0.43 -10.36 2.82
C ALA A 96 -0.58 -10.80 4.28
N GLN A 97 -1.82 -10.84 4.79
CA GLN A 97 -2.13 -11.33 6.13
C GLN A 97 -1.77 -12.82 6.31
N SER A 98 -2.04 -13.66 5.30
CA SER A 98 -1.65 -15.07 5.33
C SER A 98 -0.13 -15.30 5.42
N LEU A 99 0.65 -14.28 5.07
CA LEU A 99 2.11 -14.27 5.14
C LEU A 99 2.64 -13.52 6.37
N GLY A 100 1.79 -13.22 7.35
CA GLY A 100 2.17 -12.64 8.64
C GLY A 100 2.20 -11.11 8.68
N MET A 101 1.83 -10.42 7.60
CA MET A 101 1.82 -8.96 7.58
C MET A 101 0.51 -8.38 8.12
N THR A 102 0.60 -7.35 8.95
CA THR A 102 -0.58 -6.58 9.37
C THR A 102 -0.92 -5.52 8.32
N LEU A 103 -1.50 -5.96 7.20
CA LEU A 103 -2.06 -5.09 6.17
C LEU A 103 -3.57 -4.96 6.39
N ARG A 104 -4.11 -3.74 6.28
CA ARG A 104 -5.57 -3.51 6.26
C ARG A 104 -5.97 -2.56 5.14
N VAL A 105 -7.05 -2.88 4.44
CA VAL A 105 -7.60 -2.05 3.36
C VAL A 105 -8.79 -1.25 3.88
N PHE A 106 -8.84 0.03 3.51
CA PHE A 106 -9.88 1.00 3.86
C PHE A 106 -10.40 1.68 2.60
N THR A 107 -11.60 2.25 2.69
CA THR A 107 -12.17 3.13 1.65
C THR A 107 -12.11 4.61 2.03
N ARG A 108 -11.69 4.91 3.27
CA ARG A 108 -11.58 6.27 3.79
C ARG A 108 -10.23 6.53 4.44
N LEU A 109 -9.67 7.70 4.15
CA LEU A 109 -8.35 8.09 4.63
C LEU A 109 -8.31 8.30 6.15
N ASP A 110 -9.34 8.91 6.71
CA ASP A 110 -9.46 9.20 8.14
C ASP A 110 -9.44 7.91 8.99
N GLN A 111 -10.19 6.89 8.57
CA GLN A 111 -10.23 5.58 9.24
C GLN A 111 -8.88 4.86 9.19
N ALA A 112 -8.21 4.90 8.02
CA ALA A 112 -6.90 4.30 7.85
C ALA A 112 -5.85 4.95 8.76
N GLN A 113 -5.85 6.29 8.83
CA GLN A 113 -4.95 7.04 9.69
C GLN A 113 -5.22 6.77 11.17
N ALA A 114 -6.50 6.74 11.60
CA ALA A 114 -6.84 6.42 12.98
C ALA A 114 -6.32 5.04 13.40
N TRP A 115 -6.45 4.03 12.53
CA TRP A 115 -5.96 2.67 12.78
C TRP A 115 -4.42 2.58 12.83
N LEU A 116 -3.71 3.40 12.06
CA LEU A 116 -2.25 3.49 12.12
C LEU A 116 -1.74 4.17 13.39
N ARG A 117 -2.55 5.00 14.05
CA ARG A 117 -2.18 5.72 15.29
C ARG A 117 -2.52 4.95 16.57
N GLY A 118 -3.57 4.13 16.55
CA GLY A 118 -3.82 3.13 17.61
C GLY A 118 -2.78 2.02 17.60
#